data_AF-A0A9R1Q5J0-F1
#
_entry.id   AF-A0A9R1Q5J0-F1
#
_cell.length_a   1.000
_cell.length_b   1.000
_cell.length_c   1.000
_cell.angle_alpha   90.00
_cell.angle_beta   90.00
_cell.angle_gamma   90.00
#
_symmetry.space_group_name_H-M   'P 1'
#
loop_
_entity.id
_entity.type
_entity.pdbx_description
1 polymer ?
#
loop_
_entity_poly.entity_id
_entity_poly.type
_entity_poly.pdbx_seq_one_letter_code
_entity_poly.pdbx_strand_id
1 'polypeptide(L)'
;MPRKSFRLCRREENGTFPMVNGHLILRTTSLYRESYKRIFFRSALKVYDELVRDGMLTWEVYEEHRLAIESSMQSIRHSIQRYKERRLQAGLFYFAHDLGETRLTTHTHLYKMPLREALRKHRQENKRRKQLLNAFNNSKKSSIFDTIMQRPYVKRLVMYTVSSLVLGCLIIFL
;
A
#
# COMPACT_ATOMS: atom_id res chain seq x y z
N MET A 1 1.75 29.21 29.21
CA MET A 1 1.25 28.11 28.35
C MET A 1 1.23 28.58 26.89
N PRO A 2 1.83 27.86 25.93
CA PRO A 2 1.73 28.25 24.53
C PRO A 2 0.30 28.01 24.03
N ARG A 3 -0.33 29.05 23.45
CA ARG A 3 -1.66 28.95 22.85
C ARG A 3 -1.60 28.03 21.63
N LYS A 4 -2.37 26.94 21.63
CA LYS A 4 -2.55 26.10 20.44
C LYS A 4 -3.29 26.92 19.37
N SER A 5 -2.59 27.31 18.30
CA SER A 5 -3.20 27.95 17.14
C SER A 5 -3.63 26.89 16.13
N PHE A 6 -4.91 26.88 15.74
CA PHE A 6 -5.39 26.06 14.63
C PHE A 6 -5.15 26.79 13.31
N ARG A 7 -4.63 26.08 12.30
CA ARG A 7 -4.42 26.61 10.96
C ARG A 7 -5.34 25.90 9.98
N LEU A 8 -6.16 26.67 9.26
CA LEU A 8 -6.98 26.15 8.18
C LEU A 8 -6.07 25.73 7.00
N CYS A 9 -6.22 24.48 6.57
CA CYS A 9 -5.40 23.90 5.51
C CYS A 9 -6.28 23.31 4.40
N ARG A 10 -5.86 23.48 3.15
CA ARG A 10 -6.44 22.83 1.98
C ARG A 10 -5.59 21.63 1.62
N ARG A 11 -6.23 20.51 1.32
CA ARG A 11 -5.56 19.30 0.83
C ARG A 11 -5.85 19.14 -0.66
N GLU A 12 -4.79 19.07 -1.45
CA GLU A 12 -4.82 18.88 -2.90
C GLU A 12 -4.09 17.59 -3.27
N GLU A 13 -3.97 17.32 -4.57
CA GLU A 13 -3.28 16.14 -5.09
C GLU A 13 -1.79 16.11 -4.71
N ASN A 14 -1.13 17.27 -4.73
CA ASN A 14 0.32 17.37 -4.53
C ASN A 14 0.69 17.47 -3.05
N GLY A 15 -0.14 18.12 -2.24
CA GLY A 15 0.13 18.31 -0.83
C GLY A 15 -1.00 18.93 -0.04
N THR A 16 -0.68 19.22 1.21
CA THR A 16 -1.47 20.05 2.11
C THR A 16 -0.84 21.43 2.16
N PHE A 17 -1.66 22.45 1.91
CA PHE A 17 -1.28 23.86 1.83
C PHE A 17 -2.03 24.66 2.89
N PRO A 18 -1.42 25.68 3.52
CA PRO A 18 -2.14 26.59 4.38
C PRO A 18 -2.97 27.54 3.53
N MET A 19 -4.17 27.91 3.99
CA MET A 19 -5.02 28.82 3.21
C MET A 19 -4.41 30.21 2.99
N VAL A 20 -3.65 30.71 3.98
CA VAL A 20 -3.04 32.04 3.94
C VAL A 20 -1.81 32.09 3.02
N ASN A 21 -1.13 30.97 2.79
CA ASN A 21 0.07 30.92 1.96
C ASN A 21 0.06 29.67 1.07
N GLY A 22 -0.70 29.75 -0.04
CA GLY A 22 -0.93 28.64 -0.96
C GLY A 22 0.31 28.10 -1.67
N HIS A 23 1.46 28.77 -1.57
CA HIS A 23 2.72 28.29 -2.17
C HIS A 23 3.53 27.40 -1.22
N LEU A 24 3.26 27.46 0.08
CA LEU A 24 3.98 26.66 1.07
C LEU A 24 3.36 25.26 1.18
N ILE A 25 4.10 24.23 0.76
CA ILE A 25 3.70 22.83 0.98
C ILE A 25 4.03 22.45 2.42
N LEU A 26 3.02 22.28 3.27
CA LEU A 26 3.21 21.77 4.64
C LEU A 26 3.54 20.29 4.64
N ARG A 27 2.90 19.53 3.74
CA ARG A 27 3.08 18.08 3.63
C ARG A 27 2.67 17.57 2.26
N THR A 28 3.56 16.89 1.57
CA THR A 28 3.24 16.17 0.32
C THR A 28 2.25 15.01 0.57
N THR A 29 1.36 14.73 -0.38
CA THR A 29 0.45 13.57 -0.26
C THR A 29 1.14 12.25 -0.59
N SER A 30 0.50 11.14 -0.22
CA SER A 30 0.93 9.80 -0.67
C SER A 30 0.80 9.61 -2.18
N LEU A 31 -0.20 10.25 -2.81
CA LEU A 31 -0.35 10.23 -4.27
C LEU A 31 0.86 10.86 -4.95
N TYR A 32 1.24 12.07 -4.54
CA TYR A 32 2.40 12.78 -5.08
C TYR A 32 3.69 11.99 -4.91
N ARG A 33 3.92 11.43 -3.72
CA ARG A 33 5.12 10.61 -3.47
C ARG A 33 5.13 9.33 -4.28
N GLU A 34 3.97 8.72 -4.51
CA GLU A 34 3.86 7.55 -5.38
C GLU A 34 4.13 7.92 -6.84
N SER A 35 3.50 8.98 -7.36
CA SER A 35 3.66 9.40 -8.75
C SER A 35 5.11 9.79 -9.04
N TYR A 36 5.70 10.63 -8.19
CA TYR A 36 7.11 11.03 -8.28
C TYR A 36 8.01 9.78 -8.36
N LYS A 37 7.87 8.83 -7.42
CA LYS A 37 8.70 7.63 -7.41
C LYS A 37 8.48 6.74 -8.63
N ARG A 38 7.25 6.60 -9.12
CA ARG A 38 6.96 5.83 -10.35
C ARG A 38 7.63 6.44 -11.58
N ILE A 39 7.58 7.76 -11.72
CA ILE A 39 8.21 8.48 -12.84
C ILE A 39 9.72 8.26 -12.81
N PHE A 40 10.37 8.54 -11.67
CA PHE A 40 11.81 8.35 -11.53
C PHE A 40 12.23 6.88 -11.70
N PHE A 41 11.45 5.94 -11.19
CA PHE A 41 11.75 4.52 -11.35
C PHE A 41 11.65 4.07 -12.81
N ARG A 42 10.65 4.56 -13.56
CA ARG A 42 10.56 4.31 -15.01
C ARG A 42 11.76 4.88 -15.76
N SER A 43 12.19 6.10 -15.43
CA SER A 43 13.40 6.69 -16.03
C SER A 43 14.65 5.87 -15.71
N ALA A 44 14.81 5.43 -14.47
CA ALA A 44 15.94 4.59 -14.06
C ALA A 44 15.93 3.23 -14.77
N LEU A 45 14.75 2.61 -14.91
CA LEU A 45 14.61 1.36 -15.68
C LEU A 45 14.96 1.56 -17.15
N LYS A 46 14.52 2.65 -17.77
CA LYS A 46 14.87 2.96 -19.16
C LYS A 46 16.40 3.06 -19.36
N VAL A 47 17.09 3.76 -18.46
CA VAL A 47 18.55 3.86 -18.48
C VAL A 47 19.20 2.50 -18.25
N TYR A 48 18.70 1.71 -17.29
CA TYR A 48 19.18 0.35 -17.05
C TYR A 48 19.02 -0.54 -18.29
N ASP A 49 17.85 -0.51 -18.94
CA ASP A 49 17.56 -1.29 -20.14
C ASP A 49 18.45 -0.85 -21.32
N GLU A 50 18.72 0.45 -21.45
CA GLU A 50 19.69 0.99 -22.42
C GLU A 50 21.09 0.43 -22.17
N LEU A 51 21.59 0.52 -20.94
CA LEU A 51 22.91 0.02 -20.58
C LEU A 51 23.03 -1.51 -20.75
N VAL A 52 21.97 -2.26 -20.43
CA VAL A 52 21.93 -3.71 -20.69
C VAL A 52 22.08 -4.01 -22.18
N ARG A 53 21.42 -3.25 -23.07
CA ARG A 53 21.59 -3.40 -24.52
C ARG A 53 23.01 -3.08 -24.97
N ASP A 54 23.67 -2.15 -24.31
CA ASP A 54 25.07 -1.76 -24.59
C ASP A 54 26.10 -2.73 -23.96
N GLY A 55 25.65 -3.84 -23.38
CA GLY A 55 26.51 -4.90 -22.85
C GLY A 55 26.95 -4.71 -21.39
N MET A 56 26.29 -3.85 -20.62
CA MET A 56 26.63 -3.59 -19.21
C MET A 56 26.77 -4.86 -18.35
N LEU A 57 26.05 -5.93 -18.68
CA LEU A 57 26.09 -7.19 -17.93
C LEU A 57 27.48 -7.86 -17.94
N THR A 58 28.37 -7.51 -18.87
CA THR A 58 29.75 -8.03 -18.92
C THR A 58 30.77 -7.09 -18.27
N TRP A 59 30.34 -5.90 -17.83
CA TRP A 59 31.25 -4.93 -17.23
C TRP A 59 31.66 -5.37 -15.83
N GLU A 60 32.95 -5.35 -15.52
CA GLU A 60 33.47 -5.69 -14.19
C GLU A 60 32.84 -4.80 -13.10
N VAL A 61 32.74 -3.49 -13.37
CA VAL A 61 32.11 -2.50 -12.47
C VAL A 61 30.63 -2.82 -12.21
N TYR A 62 29.93 -3.40 -13.19
CA TYR A 62 28.54 -3.81 -12.98
C TYR A 62 28.45 -4.99 -12.03
N GLU A 63 29.28 -6.03 -12.20
CA GLU A 63 29.28 -7.19 -11.30
C GLU A 63 29.68 -6.80 -9.87
N GLU A 64 30.62 -5.86 -9.69
CA GLU A 64 30.95 -5.30 -8.37
C GLU A 64 29.75 -4.65 -7.67
N HIS A 65 28.87 -4.00 -8.43
CA HIS A 65 27.75 -3.21 -7.90
C HIS A 65 26.36 -3.84 -8.09
N ARG A 66 26.27 -5.04 -8.69
CA ARG A 66 25.01 -5.68 -9.08
C ARG A 66 24.01 -5.79 -7.94
N LEU A 67 24.45 -6.28 -6.78
CA LEU A 67 23.61 -6.43 -5.59
C LEU A 67 23.11 -5.08 -5.06
N ALA A 68 23.93 -4.04 -5.13
CA ALA A 68 23.56 -2.70 -4.70
C ALA A 68 22.51 -2.08 -5.64
N ILE A 69 22.64 -2.31 -6.94
CA ILE A 69 21.67 -1.90 -7.96
C ILE A 69 20.33 -2.61 -7.71
N GLU A 70 20.35 -3.94 -7.56
CA GLU A 70 19.14 -4.73 -7.31
C GLU A 70 18.44 -4.30 -6.00
N SER A 71 19.20 -4.16 -4.92
CA SER A 71 18.69 -3.69 -3.63
C SER A 71 18.06 -2.29 -3.72
N SER A 72 18.68 -1.40 -4.51
CA SER A 72 18.15 -0.05 -4.75
C SER A 72 16.82 -0.10 -5.53
N MET A 73 16.75 -0.90 -6.60
CA MET A 73 15.51 -1.10 -7.36
C MET A 73 14.40 -1.66 -6.46
N GLN A 74 14.72 -2.66 -5.64
CA GLN A 74 13.76 -3.28 -4.74
C GLN A 74 13.29 -2.31 -3.65
N SER A 75 14.19 -1.47 -3.11
CA SER A 75 13.85 -0.41 -2.16
C SER A 75 12.88 0.61 -2.76
N ILE A 76 13.07 0.99 -4.02
CA ILE A 76 12.15 1.89 -4.73
C ILE A 76 10.79 1.23 -4.92
N ARG A 77 10.73 -0.04 -5.36
CA ARG A 77 9.48 -0.81 -5.51
C ARG A 77 8.70 -0.88 -4.20
N HIS A 78 9.35 -1.22 -3.09
CA HIS A 78 8.73 -1.22 -1.77
C HIS A 78 8.20 0.16 -1.36
N SER A 79 8.96 1.22 -1.65
CA SER A 79 8.54 2.58 -1.37
C SER A 79 7.28 2.96 -2.16
N ILE A 80 7.23 2.64 -3.46
CA ILE A 80 6.06 2.84 -4.32
C ILE A 80 4.86 2.07 -3.75
N GLN A 81 5.04 0.81 -3.41
CA GLN A 81 3.98 -0.03 -2.85
C GLN A 81 3.42 0.54 -1.54
N ARG A 82 4.29 1.00 -0.64
CA ARG A 82 3.89 1.65 0.62
C ARG A 82 3.05 2.91 0.38
N TYR A 83 3.43 3.75 -0.58
CA TYR A 83 2.66 4.96 -0.90
C TYR A 83 1.35 4.65 -1.63
N LYS A 84 1.32 3.61 -2.48
CA LYS A 84 0.12 3.06 -3.09
C LYS A 84 -0.89 2.65 -2.02
N GLU A 85 -0.47 1.85 -1.04
CA GLU A 85 -1.34 1.40 0.06
C GLU A 85 -1.91 2.59 0.85
N ARG A 86 -1.06 3.55 1.23
CA ARG A 86 -1.50 4.76 1.95
C ARG A 86 -2.45 5.63 1.13
N ARG A 87 -2.22 5.76 -0.18
CA ARG A 87 -3.14 6.47 -1.09
C ARG A 87 -4.48 5.76 -1.14
N LEU A 88 -4.50 4.44 -1.34
CA LEU A 88 -5.73 3.65 -1.40
C LEU A 88 -6.52 3.72 -0.09
N GLN A 89 -5.82 3.72 1.05
CA GLN A 89 -6.43 3.89 2.36
C GLN A 89 -7.03 5.29 2.56
N ALA A 90 -6.36 6.34 2.09
CA ALA A 90 -6.88 7.71 2.16
C ALA A 90 -8.08 7.91 1.21
N GLY A 91 -8.05 7.29 0.03
CA GLY A 91 -9.18 7.18 -0.88
C GLY A 91 -9.68 8.49 -1.50
N LEU A 92 -8.98 9.61 -1.26
CA LEU A 92 -9.41 10.97 -1.66
C LEU A 92 -9.01 11.30 -3.10
N PHE A 93 -7.85 10.81 -3.51
CA PHE A 93 -7.31 10.94 -4.86
C PHE A 93 -6.85 9.57 -5.33
N TYR A 94 -7.14 9.23 -6.58
CA TYR A 94 -6.74 7.98 -7.19
C TYR A 94 -6.19 8.20 -8.58
N PHE A 95 -5.26 7.35 -9.02
CA PHE A 95 -4.87 7.34 -10.43
C PHE A 95 -6.04 6.82 -11.26
N ALA A 96 -6.40 7.55 -12.31
CA ALA A 96 -7.16 7.03 -13.42
C ALA A 96 -6.21 6.26 -14.35
N HIS A 97 -6.73 5.23 -15.01
CA HIS A 97 -6.03 4.63 -16.13
C HIS A 97 -6.08 5.62 -17.28
N ASP A 98 -4.92 6.11 -17.69
CA ASP A 98 -4.77 6.76 -18.98
C ASP A 98 -4.42 5.67 -20.01
N LEU A 99 -5.10 5.69 -21.16
CA LEU A 99 -4.94 4.70 -22.23
C LEU A 99 -3.58 4.85 -22.95
N GLY A 100 -2.87 5.97 -22.72
CA GLY A 100 -1.46 6.15 -23.06
C GLY A 100 -0.59 6.01 -21.82
N GLU A 101 0.16 4.92 -21.72
CA GLU A 101 0.89 4.40 -20.53
C GLU A 101 1.82 5.37 -19.78
N THR A 102 2.05 6.57 -20.31
CA THR A 102 3.01 7.56 -19.82
C THR A 102 2.43 8.55 -18.80
N ARG A 103 1.13 8.87 -18.84
CA ARG A 103 0.55 9.91 -17.97
C ARG A 103 -0.20 9.30 -16.78
N LEU A 104 0.21 9.67 -15.58
CA LEU A 104 -0.53 9.41 -14.35
C LEU A 104 -1.60 10.49 -14.20
N THR A 105 -2.84 10.19 -14.57
CA THR A 105 -3.95 11.13 -14.41
C THR A 105 -4.57 10.99 -13.02
N THR A 106 -4.72 12.09 -12.29
CA THR A 106 -5.38 12.08 -10.98
C THR A 106 -6.88 12.21 -11.17
N HIS A 107 -7.65 11.38 -10.48
CA HIS A 107 -9.09 11.47 -10.40
C HIS A 107 -9.52 11.68 -8.94
N THR A 108 -10.51 12.55 -8.75
CA THR A 108 -11.20 12.74 -7.48
C THR A 108 -12.64 13.20 -7.73
N HIS A 109 -13.55 12.84 -6.83
CA HIS A 109 -14.91 13.37 -6.84
C HIS A 109 -14.93 14.85 -6.50
N LEU A 110 -13.92 15.37 -5.79
CA LEU A 110 -13.85 16.79 -5.41
C LEU A 110 -13.87 17.75 -6.62
N TYR A 111 -13.43 17.30 -7.79
CA TYR A 111 -13.38 18.12 -9.01
C TYR A 111 -14.65 18.00 -9.87
N LYS A 112 -15.54 17.05 -9.59
CA LYS A 112 -16.65 16.68 -10.47
C LYS A 112 -18.04 16.91 -9.86
N MET A 113 -18.12 17.20 -8.56
CA MET A 113 -19.40 17.42 -7.87
C MET A 113 -19.25 18.41 -6.71
N PRO A 114 -20.36 18.98 -6.21
CA PRO A 114 -20.35 19.86 -5.05
C PRO A 114 -19.66 19.22 -3.84
N LEU A 115 -18.95 20.02 -3.05
CA LEU A 115 -18.11 19.54 -1.94
C LEU A 115 -18.84 18.58 -0.99
N ARG A 116 -20.08 18.92 -0.61
CA ARG A 116 -20.89 18.10 0.31
C ARG A 116 -21.17 16.71 -0.27
N GLU A 117 -21.49 16.64 -1.56
CA GLU A 117 -21.75 15.40 -2.27
C GLU A 117 -20.48 14.59 -2.47
N ALA A 118 -19.38 15.25 -2.84
CA ALA A 118 -18.06 14.63 -3.00
C ALA A 118 -17.62 13.95 -1.70
N LEU A 119 -17.78 14.64 -0.57
CA LEU A 119 -17.45 14.09 0.75
C LEU A 119 -18.40 12.96 1.15
N ARG A 120 -19.70 13.05 0.84
CA ARG A 120 -20.65 11.96 1.10
C ARG A 120 -20.27 10.70 0.32
N LYS A 121 -20.00 10.85 -0.98
CA LYS A 121 -19.59 9.74 -1.87
C LYS A 121 -18.26 9.15 -1.44
N HIS A 122 -17.28 9.97 -1.09
CA HIS A 122 -15.99 9.53 -0.55
C HIS A 122 -16.14 8.67 0.71
N ARG A 123 -16.98 9.09 1.67
CA ARG A 123 -17.25 8.30 2.88
C ARG A 123 -17.88 6.95 2.56
N GLN A 124 -18.84 6.92 1.63
CA GLN A 124 -19.50 5.69 1.19
C GLN A 124 -18.52 4.72 0.53
N GLU A 125 -17.69 5.20 -0.40
CA GLU A 125 -16.67 4.39 -1.05
C GLU A 125 -15.61 3.89 -0.07
N ASN A 126 -15.18 4.71 0.88
CA ASN A 126 -14.27 4.29 1.94
C ASN A 126 -14.88 3.19 2.80
N LYS A 127 -16.18 3.26 3.13
CA LYS A 127 -16.89 2.20 3.85
C LYS A 127 -16.90 0.90 3.04
N ARG A 128 -17.25 0.97 1.75
CA ARG A 128 -17.23 -0.19 0.83
C ARG A 128 -15.84 -0.80 0.71
N ARG A 129 -14.80 0.02 0.53
CA ARG A 129 -13.40 -0.45 0.43
C ARG A 129 -12.94 -1.12 1.73
N LYS A 130 -13.28 -0.57 2.90
CA LYS A 130 -13.00 -1.22 4.19
C LYS A 130 -13.68 -2.59 4.31
N GLN A 131 -14.94 -2.69 3.90
CA GLN A 131 -15.67 -3.97 3.91
C GLN A 131 -15.00 -5.00 2.98
N LEU A 132 -14.64 -4.61 1.76
CA LEU A 132 -13.93 -5.48 0.81
C LEU A 132 -12.57 -5.92 1.36
N LEU A 133 -11.80 -5.00 1.94
CA LEU A 133 -10.50 -5.31 2.52
C LEU A 133 -10.62 -6.26 3.72
N ASN A 134 -11.63 -6.06 4.57
CA ASN A 134 -11.90 -6.94 5.70
C ASN A 134 -12.33 -8.33 5.22
N ALA A 135 -13.21 -8.43 4.21
CA ALA A 135 -13.62 -9.70 3.62
C ALA A 135 -12.42 -10.45 3.01
N PHE A 136 -11.57 -9.75 2.26
CA PHE A 136 -10.35 -10.31 1.69
C PHE A 136 -9.38 -10.80 2.78
N ASN A 137 -9.14 -9.99 3.81
CA ASN A 137 -8.26 -10.38 4.92
C ASN A 137 -8.82 -11.56 5.71
N ASN A 138 -10.13 -11.62 5.94
CA ASN A 138 -10.79 -12.73 6.61
C ASN A 138 -10.70 -14.02 5.79
N SER A 139 -10.90 -13.94 4.47
CA SER A 139 -10.71 -15.07 3.54
C SER A 139 -9.26 -15.55 3.50
N LYS A 140 -8.29 -14.64 3.50
CA LYS A 140 -6.87 -15.01 3.56
C LYS A 140 -6.50 -15.63 4.92
N LYS A 141 -7.08 -15.13 6.01
CA LYS A 141 -6.87 -15.68 7.35
C LYS A 141 -7.48 -17.08 7.47
N SER A 142 -8.67 -17.30 6.94
CA SER A 142 -9.28 -18.64 6.90
C SER A 142 -8.45 -19.58 6.03
N SER A 143 -8.01 -19.17 4.83
CA SER A 143 -7.20 -20.03 3.97
C SER A 143 -5.84 -20.40 4.60
N ILE A 144 -5.18 -19.46 5.28
CA ILE A 144 -3.94 -19.72 6.03
C ILE A 144 -4.22 -20.66 7.20
N PHE A 145 -5.29 -20.43 7.97
CA PHE A 145 -5.68 -21.29 9.08
C PHE A 145 -6.02 -22.70 8.60
N ASP A 146 -6.76 -22.85 7.52
CA ASP A 146 -7.09 -24.13 6.89
C ASP A 146 -5.82 -24.84 6.41
N THR A 147 -4.89 -24.12 5.80
CA THR A 147 -3.58 -24.67 5.38
C THR A 147 -2.75 -25.14 6.58
N ILE A 148 -2.75 -24.37 7.68
CA ILE A 148 -2.06 -24.73 8.93
C ILE A 148 -2.73 -25.93 9.59
N MET A 149 -4.06 -25.96 9.67
CA MET A 149 -4.83 -27.08 10.20
C MET A 149 -4.76 -28.33 9.33
N GLN A 150 -4.49 -28.21 8.03
CA GLN A 150 -4.23 -29.36 7.17
C GLN A 150 -2.86 -29.99 7.40
N ARG A 151 -1.94 -29.33 8.12
CA ARG A 151 -0.63 -29.91 8.42
C ARG A 151 -0.80 -31.11 9.37
N PRO A 152 -0.23 -32.28 9.03
CA PRO A 152 -0.47 -33.53 9.77
C PRO A 152 -0.02 -33.46 11.23
N TYR A 153 0.98 -32.64 11.57
CA TYR A 153 1.44 -32.46 12.94
C TYR A 153 0.45 -31.65 13.81
N VAL A 154 -0.20 -30.62 13.25
CA VAL A 154 -1.16 -29.78 13.99
C VAL A 154 -2.43 -30.57 14.26
N LYS A 155 -2.92 -31.33 13.27
CA LYS A 155 -4.05 -32.26 13.45
C LYS A 155 -3.80 -33.24 14.57
N ARG A 156 -2.61 -33.87 14.59
CA ARG A 156 -2.22 -34.82 15.65
C ARG A 156 -2.19 -34.13 17.02
N LEU A 157 -1.57 -32.97 17.13
CA LEU A 157 -1.50 -32.21 18.38
C LEU A 157 -2.90 -31.89 18.93
N VAL A 158 -3.79 -31.36 18.10
CA VAL A 158 -5.17 -31.03 18.48
C VAL A 158 -5.92 -32.29 18.92
N MET A 159 -5.81 -33.39 18.16
CA MET A 159 -6.42 -34.67 18.53
C MET A 159 -5.93 -35.16 19.89
N TYR A 160 -4.62 -35.11 20.17
CA TYR A 160 -4.09 -35.54 21.47
C TYR A 160 -4.58 -34.66 22.62
N THR A 161 -4.64 -33.34 22.44
CA THR A 161 -5.15 -32.42 23.47
C THR A 161 -6.63 -32.62 23.76
N VAL A 162 -7.46 -32.85 22.72
CA VAL A 162 -8.89 -33.13 22.90
C VAL A 162 -9.08 -34.50 23.55
N SER A 163 -8.35 -35.52 23.11
CA SER A 163 -8.40 -36.85 23.71
C SER A 163 -7.96 -36.84 25.17
N SER A 164 -6.92 -36.08 25.54
CA SER A 164 -6.46 -35.97 26.94
C SER A 164 -7.47 -35.24 27.82
N LEU A 165 -8.18 -34.25 27.29
CA LEU A 165 -9.25 -33.55 28.00
C LEU A 165 -10.47 -34.47 28.21
N VAL A 166 -10.86 -35.24 27.20
CA VAL A 166 -11.96 -36.21 27.31
C VAL A 166 -11.61 -37.31 28.31
N LEU A 167 -10.40 -37.87 28.25
CA LEU A 167 -9.90 -38.85 29.22
C LEU A 167 -9.84 -38.27 30.64
N GLY A 168 -9.33 -37.04 30.79
CA GLY A 168 -9.28 -36.34 32.07
C GLY A 168 -10.69 -36.09 32.64
N CYS A 169 -11.64 -35.68 31.81
CA CYS A 169 -13.04 -35.54 32.22
C CYS A 169 -13.66 -36.88 32.62
N LEU A 170 -13.43 -37.96 31.87
CA LEU A 170 -13.94 -39.28 32.21
C LEU A 170 -13.38 -39.80 33.55
N ILE A 171 -12.12 -39.51 33.87
CA ILE A 171 -11.51 -39.89 35.16
C ILE A 171 -12.09 -39.08 36.33
N ILE A 172 -12.49 -37.83 36.11
CA ILE A 172 -13.07 -36.97 37.16
C ILE A 172 -14.54 -37.30 37.44
N PHE A 173 -15.27 -37.81 36.44
CA PHE A 173 -16.70 -38.13 36.53
C PHE A 173 -17.01 -39.63 36.77
N LEU A 174 -15.99 -40.45 37.03
CA LEU A 174 -16.11 -41.88 37.39
C LEU A 174 -15.67 -42.10 38.83
#